data_AF-A0A6H1ZUS4-F1
#
_entry.id   AF-A0A6H1ZUS4-F1
#
_cell.length_a   1.000
_cell.length_b   1.000
_cell.length_c   1.000
_cell.angle_alpha   90.00
_cell.angle_beta   90.00
_cell.angle_gamma   90.00
#
_symmetry.space_group_name_H-M   'P 1'
#
loop_
_entity.id
_entity.type
_entity.pdbx_description
1 polymer ?
#
loop_
_entity_poly.entity_id
_entity_poly.type
_entity_poly.pdbx_seq_one_letter_code
_entity_poly.pdbx_strand_id
1 'polypeptide(L)'
;MLSEKYLAGFLDSDGSVWMQYTKEGWKPSICMLFSQKTSQDEVLSLIQEDYGGTLKQQTIKGVQYSSLGIYSKAAVGILNRIKKYLVIKRHYVEACLEVERQRTDSIEKTKAYLKEQRKVRSLPLPNFPSRKWLAGYLDGDGCFHGRVTGRYGSASIQLHVAASNYDTEGLEIIHKAFGGGLYDMCNGRVTQYRVMLPPSKAKSVLPYFAKHMIVKRDQVYFILGCAEMGHYRDGKYITATLKHLKAHEHRLNEPRVDVAKLVDCIKNVPKPWNKKGLAACVKCERSDQKHICFGLCRTCYLEQQRNKTATTYATVEAA
;
A
#
# COMPACT_ATOMS: atom_id res chain seq x y z
N MET A 1 3.51 5.98 21.28
CA MET A 1 4.17 4.67 21.24
C MET A 1 3.63 3.78 20.13
N LEU A 2 4.48 3.60 19.13
CA LEU A 2 4.37 2.73 17.98
C LEU A 2 4.34 1.27 18.45
N SER A 3 3.45 0.48 17.84
CA SER A 3 3.33 -0.92 18.20
C SER A 3 4.52 -1.73 17.70
N GLU A 4 5.09 -2.59 18.55
CA GLU A 4 6.15 -3.55 18.17
C GLU A 4 5.77 -4.41 16.96
N LYS A 5 4.51 -4.89 16.89
CA LYS A 5 3.98 -5.62 15.73
C LYS A 5 3.98 -4.79 14.44
N TYR A 6 3.67 -3.50 14.53
CA TYR A 6 3.71 -2.60 13.36
C TYR A 6 5.15 -2.39 12.92
N LEU A 7 6.05 -2.07 13.86
CA LEU A 7 7.48 -1.91 13.58
C LEU A 7 8.08 -3.17 12.94
N ALA A 8 7.68 -4.36 13.38
CA ALA A 8 8.11 -5.62 12.77
C ALA A 8 7.67 -5.72 11.29
N GLY A 9 6.41 -5.42 10.97
CA GLY A 9 5.93 -5.42 9.58
C GLY A 9 6.61 -4.37 8.71
N PHE A 10 6.87 -3.20 9.28
CA PHE A 10 7.59 -2.13 8.60
C PHE A 10 9.07 -2.49 8.37
N LEU A 11 9.72 -3.16 9.33
CA LEU A 11 11.08 -3.71 9.17
C LEU A 11 11.12 -4.83 8.11
N ASP A 12 10.09 -5.68 8.05
CA ASP A 12 9.97 -6.74 7.06
C ASP A 12 9.80 -6.21 5.62
N SER A 13 9.28 -5.00 5.43
CA SER A 13 9.18 -4.32 4.13
C SER A 13 10.37 -3.40 3.87
N ASP A 14 10.29 -2.15 4.34
CA ASP A 14 11.25 -1.07 4.02
C ASP A 14 12.54 -1.11 4.86
N GLY A 15 12.57 -1.90 5.94
CA GLY A 15 13.71 -1.93 6.85
C GLY A 15 14.84 -2.86 6.43
N SER A 16 16.04 -2.51 6.86
CA SER A 16 17.28 -3.28 6.67
C SER A 16 17.97 -3.54 8.00
N VAL A 17 18.55 -4.73 8.12
CA VAL A 17 19.42 -5.12 9.24
C VAL A 17 20.78 -5.53 8.65
N TRP A 18 21.87 -5.08 9.25
CA TRP A 18 23.22 -5.52 8.86
C TRP A 18 24.19 -5.42 10.04
N MET A 19 25.39 -5.91 9.83
CA MET A 19 26.47 -5.88 10.82
C MET A 19 27.55 -4.87 10.40
N GLN A 20 27.97 -4.05 11.36
CA GLN A 20 29.17 -3.23 11.28
C GLN A 20 30.26 -3.84 12.16
N TYR A 21 31.52 -3.68 11.78
CA TYR A 21 32.66 -4.20 12.53
C TYR A 21 33.56 -3.03 12.92
N THR A 22 33.89 -2.91 14.19
CA THR A 22 34.88 -1.93 14.67
C THR A 22 36.28 -2.47 14.48
N LYS A 23 37.24 -1.58 14.14
CA LYS A 23 38.66 -1.96 14.00
C LYS A 23 39.22 -2.50 15.32
N GLU A 24 38.75 -1.97 16.44
CA GLU A 24 39.09 -2.42 17.79
C GLU A 24 38.32 -3.72 18.11
N GLY A 25 39.05 -4.84 18.06
CA GLY A 25 38.58 -6.14 18.55
C GLY A 25 37.62 -6.89 17.63
N TRP A 26 37.42 -6.42 16.39
CA TRP A 26 36.54 -7.02 15.37
C TRP A 26 35.15 -7.38 15.90
N LYS A 27 34.68 -6.60 16.89
CA LYS A 27 33.42 -6.89 17.53
C LYS A 27 32.29 -6.54 16.56
N PRO A 28 31.43 -7.50 16.19
CA PRO A 28 30.27 -7.22 15.38
C PRO A 28 29.28 -6.32 16.16
N SER A 29 28.70 -5.35 15.48
CA SER A 29 27.62 -4.49 15.99
C SER A 29 26.45 -4.51 15.02
N ILE A 30 25.26 -4.81 15.52
CA ILE A 30 24.04 -4.78 14.71
C ILE A 30 23.63 -3.33 14.43
N CYS A 31 23.15 -3.10 13.21
CA CYS A 31 22.57 -1.84 12.77
C CYS A 31 21.21 -2.11 12.11
N MET A 32 20.26 -1.20 12.34
CA MET A 32 18.97 -1.12 11.65
C MET A 32 18.92 0.17 10.83
N LEU A 33 18.32 0.11 9.65
CA LEU A 33 18.08 1.27 8.77
C LEU A 33 16.66 1.18 8.26
N PHE A 34 16.00 2.32 8.26
CA PHE A 34 14.79 2.55 7.50
C PHE A 34 15.05 3.71 6.57
N SER A 35 14.52 3.67 5.35
CA SER A 35 14.68 4.75 4.39
C SER A 35 13.39 4.97 3.64
N GLN A 36 12.95 6.22 3.57
CA GLN A 36 11.74 6.63 2.86
C GLN A 36 11.99 7.93 2.11
N LYS A 37 11.12 8.28 1.16
CA LYS A 37 11.11 9.63 0.61
C LYS A 37 10.85 10.61 1.74
N THR A 38 11.54 11.75 1.75
CA THR A 38 11.39 12.76 2.81
C THR A 38 9.95 13.23 2.94
N SER A 39 9.20 13.30 1.84
CA SER A 39 7.77 13.62 1.86
C SER A 39 6.88 12.53 2.48
N GLN A 40 7.43 11.41 2.94
CA GLN A 40 6.67 10.26 3.48
C GLN A 40 7.33 9.69 4.74
N ASP A 41 8.18 10.46 5.43
CA ASP A 41 9.00 9.99 6.55
C ASP A 41 8.32 10.06 7.94
N GLU A 42 6.99 10.24 7.99
CA GLU A 42 6.19 10.23 9.22
C GLU A 42 6.53 9.03 10.11
N VAL A 43 6.64 7.84 9.52
CA VAL A 43 6.98 6.62 10.25
C VAL A 43 8.40 6.65 10.82
N LEU A 44 9.36 7.22 10.09
CA LEU A 44 10.73 7.36 10.58
C LEU A 44 10.79 8.27 11.80
N SER A 45 10.06 9.39 11.77
CA SER A 45 9.98 10.32 12.89
C SER A 45 9.36 9.66 14.13
N LEU A 46 8.30 8.85 13.96
CA LEU A 46 7.70 8.08 15.06
C LEU A 46 8.64 7.01 15.63
N ILE A 47 9.38 6.30 14.77
CA ILE A 47 10.39 5.33 15.23
C ILE A 47 11.48 6.07 16.01
N GLN A 48 11.93 7.23 15.52
CA GLN A 48 12.95 8.03 16.20
C GLN A 48 12.47 8.54 17.56
N GLU A 49 11.22 8.99 17.67
CA GLU A 49 10.63 9.45 18.94
C GLU A 49 10.56 8.32 19.97
N ASP A 50 10.10 7.13 19.57
CA ASP A 50 9.91 6.01 20.51
C ASP A 50 11.18 5.21 20.82
N TYR A 51 12.14 5.15 19.90
CA TYR A 51 13.29 4.25 19.98
C TYR A 51 14.65 4.94 19.78
N GLY A 52 14.66 6.23 19.49
CA GLY A 52 15.87 7.01 19.19
C GLY A 52 16.47 6.69 17.81
N GLY A 53 17.76 6.97 17.67
CA GLY A 53 18.50 6.82 16.42
C GLY A 53 18.80 8.14 15.73
N THR A 54 19.45 8.05 14.58
CA THR A 54 19.93 9.20 13.81
C THR A 54 19.21 9.27 12.47
N LEU A 55 18.40 10.30 12.29
CA LEU A 55 17.78 10.63 11.02
C LEU A 55 18.76 11.45 10.17
N LYS A 56 19.01 11.02 8.94
CA LYS A 56 19.82 11.73 7.94
C LYS A 56 19.01 11.91 6.67
N GLN A 57 19.17 13.06 6.02
CA GLN A 57 18.56 13.33 4.73
C GLN A 57 19.61 13.33 3.63
N GLN A 58 19.26 12.78 2.46
CA GLN A 58 20.12 12.74 1.28
C GLN A 58 19.29 12.91 0.01
N THR A 59 19.89 13.51 -1.02
CA THR A 59 19.26 13.62 -2.34
C THR A 59 19.83 12.58 -3.29
N ILE A 60 18.98 11.70 -3.81
CA ILE A 60 19.36 10.66 -4.78
C ILE A 60 18.59 10.91 -6.07
N LYS A 61 19.30 11.22 -7.16
CA LYS A 61 18.71 11.50 -8.48
C LYS A 61 17.59 12.55 -8.44
N GLY A 62 17.80 13.63 -7.67
CA GLY A 62 16.86 14.74 -7.51
C GLY A 62 15.68 14.47 -6.56
N VAL A 63 15.60 13.29 -5.95
CA VAL A 63 14.57 12.96 -4.95
C VAL A 63 15.20 12.96 -3.56
N GLN A 64 14.58 13.66 -2.61
CA GLN A 64 15.03 13.67 -1.21
C GLN A 64 14.53 12.42 -0.48
N TYR A 65 15.44 11.79 0.27
CA TYR A 65 15.19 10.64 1.11
C TYR A 65 15.64 10.92 2.54
N SER A 66 14.80 10.54 3.49
CA SER A 66 15.15 10.45 4.91
C SER A 66 15.56 9.01 5.23
N SER A 67 16.63 8.83 5.98
CA SER A 67 17.12 7.52 6.43
C SER A 67 17.36 7.55 7.95
N LEU A 68 16.69 6.67 8.69
CA LEU A 68 16.84 6.52 10.13
C LEU A 68 17.75 5.33 10.44
N GLY A 69 18.92 5.61 11.00
CA GLY A 69 19.85 4.60 11.49
C GLY A 69 19.72 4.38 13.00
N ILE A 70 19.60 3.13 13.43
CA ILE A 70 19.64 2.73 14.85
C ILE A 70 20.77 1.73 15.02
N TYR A 71 21.64 1.95 16.01
CA TYR A 71 22.93 1.27 16.10
C TYR A 71 23.13 0.54 17.43
N SER A 72 23.94 -0.52 17.37
CA SER A 72 24.53 -1.19 18.53
C SER A 72 23.48 -1.60 19.57
N LYS A 73 23.66 -1.24 20.85
CA LYS A 73 22.78 -1.66 21.95
C LYS A 73 21.32 -1.30 21.72
N ALA A 74 21.02 -0.14 21.12
CA ALA A 74 19.65 0.26 20.82
C ALA A 74 19.01 -0.68 19.79
N ALA A 75 19.72 -0.97 18.70
CA ALA A 75 19.27 -1.92 17.68
C ALA A 75 19.04 -3.32 18.27
N VAL A 76 19.98 -3.81 19.09
CA VAL A 76 19.85 -5.11 19.78
C VAL A 76 18.63 -5.15 20.69
N GLY A 77 18.38 -4.08 21.45
CA GLY A 77 17.22 -3.97 22.33
C GLY A 77 15.89 -4.03 21.57
N ILE A 78 15.79 -3.30 20.45
CA ILE A 78 14.60 -3.31 19.59
C ILE A 78 14.41 -4.69 18.97
N LEU A 79 15.44 -5.26 18.34
CA LEU A 79 15.35 -6.55 17.65
C LEU A 79 14.95 -7.68 18.61
N ASN A 80 15.47 -7.70 19.84
CA ASN A 80 15.04 -8.70 20.82
C ASN A 80 13.56 -8.59 21.18
N ARG A 81 12.98 -7.38 21.17
CA ARG A 81 11.55 -7.16 21.43
C ARG A 81 10.69 -7.58 20.23
N ILE A 82 11.09 -7.20 19.01
CA ILE A 82 10.26 -7.36 17.82
C ILE A 82 10.46 -8.67 17.06
N LYS A 83 11.55 -9.42 17.27
CA LYS A 83 11.88 -10.63 16.48
C LYS A 83 10.77 -11.68 16.44
N LYS A 84 10.04 -11.85 17.56
CA LYS A 84 8.89 -12.76 17.66
C LYS A 84 7.69 -12.37 16.78
N TYR A 85 7.66 -11.13 16.29
CA TYR A 85 6.64 -10.59 15.42
C TYR A 85 7.11 -10.46 13.96
N LEU A 86 8.39 -10.69 13.67
CA LEU A 86 8.90 -10.74 12.31
C LEU A 86 8.39 -12.00 11.60
N VAL A 87 8.12 -11.84 10.31
CA VAL A 87 7.67 -12.90 9.42
C VAL A 87 8.74 -13.20 8.38
N ILE A 88 9.31 -12.17 7.75
CA ILE A 88 10.24 -12.36 6.63
C ILE A 88 11.67 -12.44 7.17
N LYS A 89 12.10 -11.43 7.91
CA LYS A 89 13.49 -11.27 8.36
C LYS A 89 13.79 -11.94 9.71
N ARG A 90 12.86 -12.75 10.26
CA ARG A 90 12.97 -13.36 11.61
C ARG A 90 14.26 -14.18 11.76
N HIS A 91 14.45 -15.17 10.89
CA HIS A 91 15.61 -16.05 10.91
C HIS A 91 16.92 -15.27 10.78
N TYR A 92 16.97 -14.34 9.83
CA TYR A 92 18.15 -13.49 9.62
C TYR A 92 18.49 -12.63 10.85
N VAL A 93 17.48 -12.05 11.51
CA VAL A 93 17.66 -11.28 12.74
C VAL A 93 18.18 -12.15 13.88
N GLU A 94 17.71 -13.39 13.99
CA GLU A 94 18.22 -14.34 15.00
C GLU A 94 19.70 -14.66 14.75
N ALA A 95 20.08 -14.94 13.50
CA ALA A 95 21.48 -15.15 13.13
C ALA A 95 22.35 -13.91 13.41
N CYS A 96 21.87 -12.70 13.12
CA CYS A 96 22.58 -11.46 13.48
C CYS A 96 22.79 -11.32 14.99
N LEU A 97 21.75 -11.61 15.79
CA LEU A 97 21.81 -11.54 17.26
C LEU A 97 22.74 -12.60 17.86
N GLU A 98 22.86 -13.77 17.22
CA GLU A 98 23.84 -14.79 17.61
C GLU A 98 25.26 -14.32 17.33
N VAL A 99 25.51 -13.83 16.11
CA VAL A 99 26.82 -13.30 15.70
C VAL A 99 27.27 -12.13 16.58
N GLU A 100 26.36 -11.23 16.98
CA GLU A 100 26.70 -10.08 17.85
C GLU A 100 27.28 -10.49 19.21
N ARG A 101 26.89 -11.66 19.72
CA ARG A 101 27.39 -12.19 21.00
C ARG A 101 28.77 -12.81 20.90
N GLN A 102 29.22 -13.13 19.69
CA GLN A 102 30.46 -13.84 19.45
C GLN A 102 31.55 -12.86 18.97
N ARG A 103 32.80 -13.13 19.32
CA ARG A 103 33.92 -12.52 18.60
C ARG A 103 34.09 -13.28 17.28
N THR A 104 34.42 -12.56 16.21
CA THR A 104 34.73 -13.18 14.93
C THR A 104 36.23 -13.21 14.69
N ASP A 105 36.73 -14.37 14.25
CA ASP A 105 38.12 -14.53 13.79
C ASP A 105 38.30 -14.07 12.34
N SER A 106 37.20 -13.89 11.59
CA SER A 106 37.24 -13.41 10.19
C SER A 106 35.93 -12.75 9.80
N ILE A 107 36.02 -11.46 9.48
CA ILE A 107 34.90 -10.63 9.02
C ILE A 107 34.30 -11.18 7.72
N GLU A 108 35.14 -11.70 6.83
CA GLU A 108 34.75 -12.25 5.53
C GLU A 108 33.92 -13.52 5.71
N LYS A 109 34.34 -14.42 6.60
CA LYS A 109 33.58 -15.63 6.93
C LYS A 109 32.22 -15.27 7.52
N THR A 110 32.17 -14.31 8.45
CA THR A 110 30.90 -13.87 9.05
C THR A 110 29.98 -13.21 8.03
N LYS A 111 30.51 -12.37 7.14
CA LYS A 111 29.73 -11.76 6.04
C LYS A 111 29.18 -12.81 5.07
N ALA A 112 29.98 -13.80 4.70
CA ALA A 112 29.55 -14.90 3.84
C ALA A 112 28.45 -15.72 4.51
N TYR A 113 28.63 -16.07 5.79
CA TYR A 113 27.62 -16.76 6.59
C TYR A 113 26.29 -15.98 6.61
N LEU A 114 26.31 -14.70 6.99
CA LEU A 114 25.10 -13.88 7.07
C LEU A 114 24.43 -13.68 5.70
N LYS A 115 25.20 -13.63 4.61
CA LYS A 115 24.66 -13.58 3.25
C LYS A 115 23.85 -14.82 2.90
N GLU A 116 24.29 -16.01 3.35
CA GLU A 116 23.52 -17.24 3.19
C GLU A 116 22.32 -17.29 4.13
N GLN A 117 22.47 -16.87 5.39
CA GLN A 117 21.34 -16.79 6.34
C GLN A 117 20.21 -15.88 5.86
N ARG A 118 20.52 -14.82 5.09
CA ARG A 118 19.49 -13.92 4.51
C ARG A 118 18.58 -14.62 3.51
N LYS A 119 19.02 -15.71 2.87
CA LYS A 119 18.21 -16.48 1.90
C LYS A 119 17.39 -17.58 2.58
N VAL A 120 17.64 -17.84 3.86
CA VAL A 120 16.93 -18.88 4.60
C VAL A 120 15.57 -18.35 5.02
N ARG A 121 14.54 -19.11 4.66
CA ARG A 121 13.14 -18.77 4.93
C ARG A 121 12.82 -18.83 6.42
N SER A 122 12.01 -17.90 6.88
CA SER A 122 11.58 -17.80 8.29
C SER A 122 10.37 -18.71 8.58
N LEU A 123 10.62 -20.01 8.75
CA LEU A 123 9.58 -21.02 9.03
C LEU A 123 9.46 -21.34 10.54
N PRO A 124 8.31 -21.87 11.02
CA PRO A 124 7.03 -21.95 10.32
C PRO A 124 6.37 -20.57 10.16
N LEU A 125 5.50 -20.45 9.17
CA LEU A 125 4.70 -19.23 8.96
C LEU A 125 3.48 -19.20 9.90
N PRO A 126 3.09 -18.02 10.39
CA PRO A 126 1.84 -17.90 11.12
C PRO A 126 0.65 -18.22 10.21
N ASN A 127 -0.43 -18.76 10.79
CA ASN A 127 -1.64 -19.04 10.03
C ASN A 127 -2.33 -17.78 9.47
N PHE A 128 -2.14 -16.64 10.14
CA PHE A 128 -2.76 -15.37 9.77
C PHE A 128 -1.84 -14.20 10.15
N PRO A 129 -1.68 -13.16 9.30
CA PRO A 129 -0.92 -11.97 9.65
C PRO A 129 -1.63 -11.18 10.76
N SER A 130 -0.89 -10.72 11.77
CA SER A 130 -1.49 -9.82 12.76
C SER A 130 -1.89 -8.49 12.11
N ARG A 131 -3.01 -7.89 12.54
CA ARG A 131 -3.54 -6.61 12.00
C ARG A 131 -2.47 -5.50 11.92
N LYS A 132 -1.67 -5.37 12.98
CA LYS A 132 -0.65 -4.33 13.09
C LYS A 132 0.59 -4.62 12.24
N TRP A 133 1.03 -5.89 12.17
CA TRP A 133 2.12 -6.29 11.27
C TRP A 133 1.75 -6.04 9.82
N LEU A 134 0.53 -6.43 9.42
CA LEU A 134 0.06 -6.20 8.06
C LEU A 134 -0.01 -4.72 7.70
N ALA A 135 -0.46 -3.87 8.63
CA ALA A 135 -0.47 -2.42 8.42
C ALA A 135 0.95 -1.88 8.16
N GLY A 136 1.93 -2.23 9.00
CA GLY A 136 3.32 -1.82 8.81
C GLY A 136 3.93 -2.34 7.51
N TYR A 137 3.66 -3.61 7.17
CA TYR A 137 4.14 -4.21 5.93
C TYR A 137 3.54 -3.56 4.68
N LEU A 138 2.24 -3.23 4.71
CA LEU A 138 1.58 -2.52 3.60
C LEU A 138 1.97 -1.04 3.53
N ASP A 139 2.31 -0.41 4.65
CA ASP A 139 2.81 0.97 4.67
C ASP A 139 4.21 1.11 4.06
N GLY A 140 5.04 0.06 4.11
CA GLY A 140 6.25 -0.03 3.27
C GLY A 140 5.91 -0.42 1.82
N ASP A 141 5.70 -1.72 1.58
CA ASP A 141 5.65 -2.30 0.22
C ASP A 141 4.26 -2.32 -0.44
N GLY A 142 3.19 -2.05 0.30
CA GLY A 142 1.83 -2.11 -0.22
C GLY A 142 1.49 -0.98 -1.19
N CYS A 143 0.69 -1.28 -2.22
CA CYS A 143 0.24 -0.28 -3.19
C CYS A 143 -1.25 -0.45 -3.50
N PHE A 144 -2.03 0.59 -3.21
CA PHE A 144 -3.41 0.70 -3.65
C PHE A 144 -3.46 1.39 -5.01
N HIS A 145 -4.05 0.70 -5.98
CA HIS A 145 -4.13 1.17 -7.35
C HIS A 145 -5.57 1.14 -7.85
N GLY A 146 -6.01 2.25 -8.45
CA GLY A 146 -7.25 2.34 -9.20
C GLY A 146 -6.97 2.44 -10.69
N ARG A 147 -7.73 1.68 -11.49
CA ARG A 147 -7.77 1.82 -12.95
C ARG A 147 -9.21 2.05 -13.40
N VAL A 148 -9.42 2.99 -14.31
CA VAL A 148 -10.72 3.15 -14.98
C VAL A 148 -10.94 1.98 -15.94
N THR A 149 -12.06 1.28 -15.79
CA THR A 149 -12.43 0.11 -16.59
C THR A 149 -13.72 0.32 -17.35
N GLY A 150 -13.77 -0.25 -18.56
CA GLY A 150 -14.95 -0.31 -19.41
C GLY A 150 -15.36 1.04 -19.98
N ARG A 151 -16.37 1.00 -20.86
CA ARG A 151 -16.95 2.19 -21.50
C ARG A 151 -17.60 3.16 -20.50
N TYR A 152 -18.01 2.64 -19.34
CA TYR A 152 -18.82 3.36 -18.37
C TYR A 152 -18.00 4.11 -17.32
N GLY A 153 -16.67 3.97 -17.34
CA GLY A 153 -15.79 4.76 -16.52
C GLY A 153 -15.75 4.37 -15.05
N SER A 154 -16.14 3.14 -14.68
CA SER A 154 -16.00 2.65 -13.29
C SER A 154 -14.54 2.43 -12.92
N ALA A 155 -14.18 2.54 -11.64
CA ALA A 155 -12.86 2.17 -11.17
C ALA A 155 -12.80 0.70 -10.75
N SER A 156 -11.69 0.07 -11.12
CA SER A 156 -11.24 -1.22 -10.65
C SER A 156 -10.13 -0.97 -9.64
N ILE A 157 -10.41 -1.24 -8.37
CA ILE A 157 -9.46 -1.05 -7.27
C ILE A 157 -8.75 -2.37 -6.96
N GLN A 158 -7.44 -2.29 -6.80
CA GLN A 158 -6.56 -3.41 -6.51
C GLN A 158 -5.57 -3.04 -5.42
N LEU A 159 -5.31 -3.98 -4.52
CA LEU A 159 -4.13 -3.98 -3.66
C LEU A 159 -3.09 -4.90 -4.28
N HIS A 160 -1.85 -4.44 -4.40
CA HIS A 160 -0.72 -5.30 -4.73
C HIS A 160 0.47 -5.04 -3.82
N VAL A 161 1.27 -6.09 -3.62
CA VAL A 161 2.52 -6.07 -2.85
C VAL A 161 3.53 -6.89 -3.66
N ALA A 162 4.75 -6.40 -3.81
CA ALA A 162 5.81 -7.10 -4.52
C ALA A 162 6.98 -7.36 -3.56
N ALA A 163 7.58 -8.54 -3.65
CA ALA A 163 8.75 -8.90 -2.87
C ALA A 163 9.74 -9.68 -3.75
N SER A 164 11.00 -9.72 -3.35
CA SER A 164 11.99 -10.66 -3.91
C SER A 164 11.46 -12.10 -3.80
N ASN A 165 11.83 -12.95 -4.75
CA ASN A 165 11.43 -14.35 -4.76
C ASN A 165 11.93 -15.18 -3.56
N TYR A 166 12.88 -14.66 -2.78
CA TYR A 166 13.36 -15.26 -1.53
C TYR A 166 12.74 -14.65 -0.26
N ASP A 167 11.87 -13.63 -0.39
CA ASP A 167 11.18 -12.93 0.70
C ASP A 167 9.65 -13.06 0.57
N THR A 168 9.16 -14.22 0.11
CA THR A 168 7.74 -14.44 -0.24
C THR A 168 6.84 -14.74 0.95
N GLU A 169 7.40 -14.93 2.15
CA GLU A 169 6.65 -15.31 3.37
C GLU A 169 5.50 -14.35 3.66
N GLY A 170 5.75 -13.04 3.53
CA GLY A 170 4.73 -12.01 3.71
C GLY A 170 3.59 -12.14 2.70
N LEU A 171 3.90 -12.43 1.44
CA LEU A 171 2.92 -12.59 0.37
C LEU A 171 2.07 -13.86 0.58
N GLU A 172 2.69 -14.95 1.00
CA GLU A 172 2.04 -16.24 1.26
C GLU A 172 1.00 -16.13 2.39
N ILE A 173 1.35 -15.46 3.50
CA ILE A 173 0.39 -15.30 4.61
C ILE A 173 -0.75 -14.34 4.25
N ILE A 174 -0.50 -13.32 3.43
CA ILE A 174 -1.55 -12.41 2.94
C ILE A 174 -2.48 -13.16 1.97
N HIS A 175 -1.92 -13.95 1.06
CA HIS A 175 -2.69 -14.80 0.14
C HIS A 175 -3.56 -15.81 0.90
N LYS A 176 -2.99 -16.53 1.87
CA LYS A 176 -3.74 -17.45 2.72
C LYS A 176 -4.88 -16.76 3.48
N ALA A 177 -4.65 -15.53 3.95
CA ALA A 177 -5.61 -14.78 4.75
C ALA A 177 -6.75 -14.15 3.93
N PHE A 178 -6.44 -13.62 2.74
CA PHE A 178 -7.38 -12.78 1.98
C PHE A 178 -7.68 -13.29 0.57
N GLY A 179 -7.10 -14.41 0.15
CA GLY A 179 -7.16 -14.90 -1.23
C GLY A 179 -6.37 -14.01 -2.18
N GLY A 180 -6.77 -13.93 -3.44
CA GLY A 180 -6.03 -13.19 -4.49
C GLY A 180 -5.07 -14.11 -5.26
N GLY A 181 -4.19 -13.53 -6.06
CA GLY A 181 -3.22 -14.27 -6.88
C GLY A 181 -1.78 -13.88 -6.56
N LEU A 182 -0.86 -14.84 -6.67
CA LEU A 182 0.58 -14.63 -6.68
C LEU A 182 1.06 -14.74 -8.13
N TYR A 183 1.86 -13.78 -8.57
CA TYR A 183 2.33 -13.67 -9.94
C TYR A 183 3.84 -13.51 -9.96
N ASP A 184 4.53 -14.38 -10.70
CA ASP A 184 5.96 -14.21 -10.93
C ASP A 184 6.22 -13.14 -11.99
N MET A 185 7.11 -12.22 -11.66
CA MET A 185 7.48 -11.06 -12.45
C MET A 185 9.00 -11.05 -12.66
N CYS A 186 9.47 -10.28 -13.64
CA CYS A 186 10.91 -10.06 -13.87
C CYS A 186 11.73 -11.36 -14.02
N ASN A 187 11.19 -12.35 -14.73
CA ASN A 187 11.75 -13.69 -14.93
C ASN A 187 11.89 -14.48 -13.61
N GLY A 188 10.88 -14.42 -12.74
CA GLY A 188 10.85 -15.16 -11.47
C GLY A 188 11.72 -14.60 -10.36
N ARG A 189 12.28 -13.39 -10.53
CA ARG A 189 13.08 -12.71 -9.49
C ARG A 189 12.23 -11.96 -8.47
N VAL A 190 11.01 -11.61 -8.85
CA VAL A 190 10.07 -10.85 -8.04
C VAL A 190 8.74 -11.60 -8.07
N THR A 191 8.15 -11.83 -6.92
CA THR A 191 6.78 -12.34 -6.82
C THR A 191 5.88 -11.20 -6.39
N GLN A 192 4.72 -11.08 -7.03
CA GLN A 192 3.75 -10.04 -6.75
C GLN A 192 2.43 -10.65 -6.31
N TYR A 193 2.01 -10.32 -5.09
CA TYR A 193 0.65 -10.52 -4.63
C TYR A 193 -0.28 -9.47 -5.24
N ARG A 194 -1.44 -9.90 -5.76
CA ARG A 194 -2.51 -9.01 -6.21
C ARG A 194 -3.87 -9.49 -5.74
N VAL A 195 -4.67 -8.57 -5.22
CA VAL A 195 -6.08 -8.83 -4.86
C VAL A 195 -6.96 -7.71 -5.36
N MET A 196 -8.02 -8.09 -6.06
CA MET A 196 -9.09 -7.19 -6.45
C MET A 196 -9.91 -6.82 -5.23
N LEU A 197 -10.25 -5.53 -5.10
CA LEU A 197 -11.02 -5.00 -3.98
C LEU A 197 -12.39 -4.52 -4.43
N PRO A 198 -13.30 -5.36 -4.99
CA PRO A 198 -14.68 -4.94 -5.21
C PRO A 198 -15.30 -4.47 -3.89
N PRO A 199 -16.37 -3.65 -3.90
CA PRO A 199 -16.91 -3.03 -2.70
C PRO A 199 -17.16 -4.01 -1.53
N SER A 200 -17.67 -5.22 -1.80
CA SER A 200 -17.85 -6.25 -0.78
C SER A 200 -16.53 -6.71 -0.13
N LYS A 201 -15.51 -6.99 -0.93
CA LYS A 201 -14.18 -7.42 -0.46
C LYS A 201 -13.42 -6.28 0.23
N ALA A 202 -13.54 -5.05 -0.27
CA ALA A 202 -12.95 -3.87 0.36
C ALA A 202 -13.49 -3.70 1.79
N LYS A 203 -14.82 -3.79 1.97
CA LYS A 203 -15.47 -3.72 3.28
C LYS A 203 -15.08 -4.87 4.23
N SER A 204 -14.77 -6.06 3.71
CA SER A 204 -14.34 -7.18 4.56
C SER A 204 -12.85 -7.13 4.91
N VAL A 205 -12.00 -6.68 3.98
CA VAL A 205 -10.52 -6.76 4.10
C VAL A 205 -9.95 -5.51 4.74
N LEU A 206 -10.29 -4.32 4.25
CA LEU A 206 -9.61 -3.08 4.64
C LEU A 206 -9.77 -2.74 6.13
N PRO A 207 -10.95 -2.90 6.78
CA PRO A 207 -11.10 -2.58 8.20
C PRO A 207 -10.22 -3.44 9.12
N TYR A 208 -9.72 -4.59 8.63
CA TYR A 208 -8.82 -5.46 9.37
C TYR A 208 -7.54 -4.73 9.79
N PHE A 209 -6.99 -3.87 8.93
CA PHE A 209 -5.72 -3.20 9.16
C PHE A 209 -5.76 -1.68 9.05
N ALA A 210 -6.81 -1.08 8.47
CA ALA A 210 -6.91 0.37 8.20
C ALA A 210 -6.57 1.24 9.42
N LYS A 211 -7.14 0.93 10.59
CA LYS A 211 -6.93 1.70 11.83
C LYS A 211 -5.50 1.65 12.39
N HIS A 212 -4.66 0.77 11.85
CA HIS A 212 -3.27 0.59 12.27
C HIS A 212 -2.28 1.13 11.26
N MET A 213 -2.74 1.60 10.10
CA MET A 213 -1.88 2.22 9.09
C MET A 213 -1.55 3.65 9.48
N ILE A 214 -0.40 4.13 9.00
CA ILE A 214 0.10 5.48 9.22
C ILE A 214 0.15 6.20 7.87
N VAL A 215 0.94 5.66 6.94
CA VAL A 215 1.25 6.31 5.65
C VAL A 215 0.07 6.24 4.70
N LYS A 216 -0.43 5.03 4.40
CA LYS A 216 -1.46 4.83 3.36
C LYS A 216 -2.88 4.81 3.95
N ARG A 217 -3.04 5.28 5.20
CA ARG A 217 -4.30 5.27 5.94
C ARG A 217 -5.41 6.00 5.18
N ASP A 218 -5.12 7.19 4.67
CA ASP A 218 -6.12 8.04 4.02
C ASP A 218 -6.59 7.44 2.69
N GLN A 219 -5.68 6.77 1.95
CA GLN A 219 -6.04 5.99 0.75
C GLN A 219 -7.03 4.87 1.08
N VAL A 220 -6.80 4.16 2.19
CA VAL A 220 -7.66 3.04 2.61
C VAL A 220 -9.03 3.51 3.06
N TYR A 221 -9.12 4.59 3.85
CA TYR A 221 -10.41 5.16 4.25
C TYR A 221 -11.17 5.74 3.06
N PHE A 222 -10.48 6.34 2.10
CA PHE A 222 -11.12 6.80 0.86
C PHE A 222 -11.74 5.63 0.09
N ILE A 223 -11.01 4.51 -0.08
CA ILE A 223 -11.53 3.30 -0.73
C ILE A 223 -12.72 2.72 0.04
N LEU A 224 -12.67 2.72 1.37
CA LEU A 224 -13.78 2.28 2.22
C LEU A 224 -15.03 3.13 2.02
N GLY A 225 -14.92 4.46 2.06
CA GLY A 225 -16.03 5.37 1.78
C GLY A 225 -16.62 5.14 0.37
N CYS A 226 -15.77 4.99 -0.64
CA CYS A 226 -16.21 4.60 -2.00
C CYS A 226 -16.98 3.26 -2.02
N ALA A 227 -16.54 2.29 -1.21
CA ALA A 227 -17.15 0.96 -1.14
C ALA A 227 -18.48 0.96 -0.36
N GLU A 228 -18.63 1.83 0.63
CA GLU A 228 -19.86 2.04 1.40
C GLU A 228 -20.97 2.66 0.56
N MET A 229 -20.64 3.56 -0.36
CA MET A 229 -21.56 4.06 -1.40
C MET A 229 -22.05 2.95 -2.37
N GLY A 230 -21.50 1.75 -2.25
CA GLY A 230 -21.98 0.56 -2.93
C GLY A 230 -21.40 0.35 -4.32
N HIS A 231 -20.57 1.26 -4.84
CA HIS A 231 -19.90 1.09 -6.13
C HIS A 231 -18.77 2.09 -6.44
N TYR A 232 -17.84 1.66 -7.29
CA TYR A 232 -16.79 2.51 -7.85
C TYR A 232 -17.19 3.12 -9.20
N ARG A 233 -18.36 3.74 -9.33
CA ARG A 233 -18.84 4.18 -10.65
C ARG A 233 -18.16 5.46 -11.16
N ASP A 234 -17.77 6.38 -10.29
CA ASP A 234 -17.00 7.57 -10.69
C ASP A 234 -15.49 7.26 -10.77
N GLY A 235 -15.14 6.33 -11.66
CA GLY A 235 -13.79 5.78 -11.68
C GLY A 235 -12.72 6.79 -12.04
N LYS A 236 -13.05 7.82 -12.84
CA LYS A 236 -12.13 8.91 -13.17
C LYS A 236 -11.75 9.69 -11.91
N TYR A 237 -12.75 10.14 -11.14
CA TYR A 237 -12.52 10.89 -9.91
C TYR A 237 -11.84 10.03 -8.85
N ILE A 238 -12.28 8.78 -8.66
CA ILE A 238 -11.68 7.84 -7.70
C ILE A 238 -10.19 7.60 -8.03
N THR A 239 -9.87 7.35 -9.30
CA THR A 239 -8.47 7.11 -9.71
C THR A 239 -7.62 8.37 -9.56
N ALA A 240 -8.14 9.55 -9.89
CA ALA A 240 -7.43 10.81 -9.70
C ALA A 240 -7.18 11.09 -8.21
N THR A 241 -8.18 10.85 -7.36
CA THR A 241 -8.08 11.05 -5.91
C THR A 241 -7.07 10.08 -5.28
N LEU A 242 -7.04 8.81 -5.68
CA LEU A 242 -6.02 7.88 -5.22
C LEU A 242 -4.60 8.29 -5.63
N LYS A 243 -4.44 8.84 -6.84
CA LYS A 243 -3.14 9.40 -7.26
C LYS A 243 -2.75 10.62 -6.43
N HIS A 244 -3.71 11.51 -6.15
CA HIS A 244 -3.51 12.68 -5.30
C HIS A 244 -3.10 12.27 -3.88
N LEU A 245 -3.86 11.38 -3.23
CA LEU A 245 -3.56 10.86 -1.89
C LEU A 245 -2.21 10.14 -1.81
N LYS A 246 -1.77 9.49 -2.90
CA LYS A 246 -0.45 8.85 -2.96
C LYS A 246 0.69 9.86 -3.11
N ALA A 247 0.43 11.00 -3.74
CA ALA A 247 1.40 12.07 -3.95
C ALA A 247 1.45 13.09 -2.79
N HIS A 248 0.42 13.10 -1.94
CA HIS A 248 0.37 13.95 -0.76
C HIS A 248 1.54 13.63 0.18
N GLU A 249 2.06 14.67 0.82
CA GLU A 249 3.12 14.52 1.79
C GLU A 249 2.54 13.99 3.10
N HIS A 250 3.23 13.04 3.72
CA HIS A 250 2.88 12.47 5.01
C HIS A 250 3.95 12.90 6.00
N ARG A 251 3.73 14.06 6.63
CA ARG A 251 4.59 14.59 7.71
C ARG A 251 3.78 14.68 9.00
N LEU A 252 4.41 14.45 10.15
CA LEU A 252 3.73 14.43 11.46
C LEU A 252 2.97 15.73 11.79
N ASN A 253 3.48 16.87 11.33
CA ASN A 253 2.94 18.19 11.66
C ASN A 253 2.00 18.78 10.60
N GLU A 254 1.76 18.05 9.51
CA GLU A 254 0.90 18.55 8.43
C GLU A 254 -0.56 18.13 8.64
N PRO A 255 -1.52 19.03 8.33
CA PRO A 255 -2.93 18.68 8.43
C PRO A 255 -3.23 17.55 7.44
N ARG A 256 -3.82 16.47 7.94
CA ARG A 256 -4.21 15.34 7.10
C ARG A 256 -5.34 15.73 6.15
N VAL A 257 -5.38 15.05 5.01
CA VAL A 257 -6.43 15.22 4.02
C VAL A 257 -7.78 14.84 4.62
N ASP A 258 -8.78 15.70 4.43
CA ASP A 258 -10.16 15.44 4.84
C ASP A 258 -10.80 14.41 3.89
N VAL A 259 -10.61 13.13 4.22
CA VAL A 259 -11.09 12.00 3.40
C VAL A 259 -12.60 12.03 3.22
N ALA A 260 -13.37 12.52 4.21
CA ALA A 260 -14.82 12.60 4.11
C ALA A 260 -15.24 13.55 2.99
N LYS A 261 -14.63 14.75 2.93
CA LYS A 261 -14.87 15.70 1.83
C LYS A 261 -14.52 15.13 0.47
N LEU A 262 -13.46 14.34 0.36
CA LEU A 262 -13.11 13.66 -0.89
C LEU A 262 -14.15 12.62 -1.30
N VAL A 263 -14.71 11.88 -0.34
CA VAL A 263 -15.79 10.92 -0.59
C VAL A 263 -17.07 11.63 -1.02
N ASP A 264 -17.43 12.76 -0.39
CA ASP A 264 -18.61 13.55 -0.73
C ASP A 264 -18.59 14.10 -2.16
N CYS A 265 -17.39 14.28 -2.72
CA CYS A 265 -17.20 14.70 -4.11
C CYS A 265 -17.46 13.58 -5.14
N ILE A 266 -17.59 12.33 -4.71
CA ILE A 266 -17.83 11.18 -5.59
C ILE A 266 -19.26 11.21 -6.10
N LYS A 267 -19.42 11.25 -7.42
CA LYS A 267 -20.75 11.22 -8.01
C LYS A 267 -21.36 9.82 -7.92
N ASN A 268 -22.61 9.75 -7.46
CA ASN A 268 -23.44 8.56 -7.62
C ASN A 268 -23.89 8.43 -9.10
N VAL A 269 -22.97 8.06 -9.97
CA VAL A 269 -23.27 7.83 -11.38
C VAL A 269 -24.26 6.66 -11.48
N PRO A 270 -25.38 6.75 -12.22
CA PRO A 270 -26.32 5.63 -12.36
C PRO A 270 -25.64 4.36 -12.88
N LYS A 271 -26.17 3.17 -12.54
CA LYS A 271 -25.66 1.93 -13.15
C LYS A 271 -25.75 2.08 -14.67
N PRO A 272 -24.69 1.75 -15.42
CA PRO A 272 -24.83 1.65 -16.85
C PRO A 272 -25.88 0.59 -17.15
N TRP A 273 -26.80 0.98 -18.03
CA TRP A 273 -27.99 0.21 -18.33
C TRP A 273 -27.58 -1.16 -18.91
N ASN A 274 -27.93 -2.22 -18.19
CA ASN A 274 -27.71 -3.59 -18.59
C ASN A 274 -28.70 -3.91 -19.72
N LYS A 275 -28.22 -4.31 -20.91
CA LYS A 275 -29.06 -4.74 -22.06
C LYS A 275 -30.13 -5.80 -21.72
N LYS A 276 -30.00 -6.51 -20.59
CA LYS A 276 -30.90 -7.57 -20.13
C LYS A 276 -31.91 -7.12 -19.06
N GLY A 277 -31.92 -5.86 -18.60
CA GLY A 277 -32.88 -5.37 -17.61
C GLY A 277 -33.71 -4.22 -18.15
N LEU A 278 -35.02 -4.43 -18.29
CA LEU A 278 -36.07 -3.45 -18.66
C LEU A 278 -36.21 -2.32 -17.62
N ALA A 279 -35.13 -1.62 -17.27
CA ALA A 279 -35.22 -0.47 -16.37
C ALA A 279 -35.80 0.74 -17.12
N ALA A 280 -36.82 1.38 -16.55
CA ALA A 280 -37.42 2.61 -17.06
C ALA A 280 -36.38 3.65 -17.50
N CYS A 281 -36.64 4.36 -18.60
CA CYS A 281 -35.82 5.47 -19.07
C CYS A 281 -35.73 6.54 -17.98
N VAL A 282 -34.53 6.98 -17.60
CA VAL A 282 -34.37 7.98 -16.53
C VAL A 282 -34.94 9.36 -16.87
N LYS A 283 -35.25 9.63 -18.15
CA LYS A 283 -35.87 10.90 -18.59
C LYS A 283 -37.37 10.80 -18.83
N CYS A 284 -37.84 9.68 -19.40
CA CYS A 284 -39.25 9.54 -19.79
C CYS A 284 -39.97 8.38 -19.12
N GLU A 285 -39.32 7.69 -18.19
CA GLU A 285 -39.82 6.57 -17.37
C GLU A 285 -40.30 5.33 -18.15
N ARG A 286 -40.18 5.36 -19.48
CA ARG A 286 -40.56 4.25 -20.35
C ARG A 286 -39.61 3.06 -20.24
N SER A 287 -40.15 1.88 -19.95
CA SER A 287 -39.44 0.61 -19.86
C SER A 287 -39.52 -0.24 -21.14
N ASP A 288 -40.40 0.12 -22.07
CA ASP A 288 -40.70 -0.59 -23.33
C ASP A 288 -39.68 -0.31 -24.45
N GLN A 289 -38.88 0.74 -24.33
CA GLN A 289 -37.96 1.16 -25.38
C GLN A 289 -36.58 0.50 -25.24
N LYS A 290 -35.85 0.34 -26.35
CA LYS A 290 -34.43 -0.02 -26.29
C LYS A 290 -33.61 1.17 -25.78
N HIS A 291 -32.97 1.02 -24.63
CA HIS A 291 -32.05 2.01 -24.07
C HIS A 291 -30.66 1.83 -24.66
N ILE A 292 -30.01 2.94 -24.95
CA ILE A 292 -28.72 2.93 -25.66
C ILE A 292 -27.55 3.41 -24.80
N CYS A 293 -27.74 4.41 -23.94
CA CYS A 293 -26.68 4.91 -23.06
C CYS A 293 -27.26 5.73 -21.90
N PHE A 294 -26.59 5.73 -20.75
CA PHE A 294 -26.91 6.56 -19.58
C PHE A 294 -28.33 6.41 -19.01
N GLY A 295 -28.97 5.25 -19.22
CA GLY A 295 -30.35 5.04 -18.78
C GLY A 295 -31.39 5.79 -19.61
N LEU A 296 -31.01 6.42 -20.72
CA LEU A 296 -31.93 7.04 -21.65
C LEU A 296 -32.38 6.03 -22.71
N CYS A 297 -33.68 6.06 -23.03
CA CYS A 297 -34.18 5.42 -24.24
C CYS A 297 -33.55 6.08 -25.48
N ARG A 298 -33.60 5.40 -26.63
CA ARG A 298 -33.03 5.91 -27.88
C ARG A 298 -33.47 7.34 -28.21
N THR A 299 -34.75 7.62 -28.04
CA THR A 299 -35.33 8.93 -28.30
C THR A 299 -34.73 10.00 -27.39
N CYS A 300 -34.75 9.78 -26.08
CA CYS A 300 -34.23 10.73 -25.09
C CYS A 300 -32.72 10.97 -25.23
N TYR A 301 -31.95 9.95 -25.61
CA TYR A 301 -30.52 10.11 -25.88
C TYR A 301 -30.26 10.97 -27.12
N LEU A 302 -30.97 10.73 -28.23
CA LEU A 302 -30.81 11.52 -29.44
C LEU A 302 -31.21 12.98 -29.23
N GLU A 303 -32.28 13.22 -28.48
CA GLU A 303 -32.69 14.55 -28.07
C GLU A 303 -31.62 15.26 -27.23
N GLN A 304 -31.02 14.55 -26.26
CA GLN A 304 -29.92 15.10 -25.47
C GLN A 304 -28.69 15.45 -26.33
N GLN A 305 -28.36 14.63 -27.35
CA GLN A 305 -27.26 14.92 -28.27
C GLN A 305 -27.56 16.13 -29.15
N ARG A 306 -28.79 16.25 -29.69
CA ARG A 306 -29.22 17.43 -30.46
C ARG A 306 -29.07 18.71 -29.64
N ASN A 307 -29.49 18.69 -28.39
CA ASN A 307 -29.39 19.86 -27.50
C ASN A 307 -27.94 20.24 -27.22
N LYS A 308 -27.04 19.26 -27.01
CA LYS A 308 -25.60 19.52 -26.85
C LYS A 308 -25.01 20.18 -28.08
N THR A 309 -25.33 19.67 -29.26
CA THR A 309 -24.84 20.20 -30.53
C THR A 309 -25.35 21.63 -30.75
N ALA A 310 -26.63 21.90 -30.47
CA ALA A 310 -27.22 23.23 -30.56
C ALA A 310 -26.55 24.25 -29.62
N THR A 311 -26.27 23.85 -28.38
CA THR A 311 -25.55 24.71 -27.43
C THR A 311 -24.13 25.01 -27.89
N THR A 312 -23.41 24.03 -28.46
CA THR A 312 -22.04 24.24 -28.98
C THR A 312 -22.03 25.23 -30.15
N TYR A 313 -22.98 25.15 -31.08
CA TYR A 313 -23.07 26.10 -32.20
C TYR A 313 -23.41 27.52 -31.72
N ALA A 314 -24.35 27.67 -30.79
CA ALA A 314 -24.70 28.97 -30.23
C ALA A 314 -23.51 29.67 -29.52
N THR A 315 -22.62 28.91 -28.88
CA THR A 315 -21.41 29.48 -28.26
C THR A 315 -20.31 29.87 -29.24
N VAL A 316 -20.30 29.28 -30.45
CA VAL A 316 -19.31 29.63 -31.50
C VAL A 316 -19.75 30.87 -32.27
N GLU A 317 -21.05 31.11 -32.41
CA GLU A 317 -21.58 32.32 -33.06
C GLU A 317 -21.54 33.56 -32.14
N ALA A 318 -21.41 33.38 -30.83
CA ALA A 318 -21.35 34.46 -29.85
C ALA A 318 -19.91 34.89 -29.47
N ALA A 319 -18.89 34.27 -30.07
CA ALA A 319 -17.46 34.54 -29.84
C ALA A 319 -16.81 35.12 -31.10
#